data_AF-A0A0K8QIL0-F1
#
_entry.id   AF-A0A0K8QIL0-F1
#
_cell.length_a   1.000
_cell.length_b   1.000
_cell.length_c   1.000
_cell.angle_alpha   90.00
_cell.angle_beta   90.00
_cell.angle_gamma   90.00
#
_symmetry.space_group_name_H-M   'P 1'
#
loop_
_entity.id
_entity.type
_entity.pdbx_description
1 polymer ?
#
loop_
_entity_poly.entity_id
_entity_poly.type
_entity_poly.pdbx_seq_one_letter_code
_entity_poly.pdbx_strand_id
1 'polypeptide(L)'
;MRTHSMRKQLVYGAASVMIAVAAVTSFSGCSSPPDTAGASATPAPTMGMDASWAEGYNNLADLKAHSAIAVQGSFTRVIAQSSIKTIPITDFEFTVDKVLNDPGHLVTAGAKLTVRQTGGTVDGVLHQTTDDPLFKISENAVLFLKQPEPGLFYVVGGPTGRFEIVNGKVSPAARDGAKFAGSPADFAAAVKNS
;
A
#
# COMPACT_ATOMS: atom_id res chain seq x y z
N MET A 1 -8.44 -24.92 48.31
CA MET A 1 -7.12 -25.15 48.94
C MET A 1 -6.49 -26.41 48.36
N ARG A 2 -5.62 -26.26 47.37
CA ARG A 2 -4.60 -27.25 46.99
C ARG A 2 -3.50 -26.51 46.26
N THR A 3 -2.39 -26.36 46.98
CA THR A 3 -1.15 -25.73 46.59
C THR A 3 -0.37 -26.68 45.69
N HIS A 4 0.09 -26.21 44.53
CA HIS A 4 1.19 -26.86 43.83
C HIS A 4 2.31 -25.86 43.57
N SER A 5 3.41 -26.19 44.21
CA SER A 5 4.67 -25.48 44.31
C SER A 5 5.71 -26.17 43.41
N MET A 6 6.67 -25.37 42.96
CA MET A 6 8.02 -25.72 42.49
C MET A 6 8.19 -26.45 41.15
N ARG A 7 8.97 -25.83 40.26
CA ARG A 7 10.39 -26.20 40.04
C ARG A 7 11.17 -25.02 39.42
N LYS A 8 12.12 -24.49 40.19
CA LYS A 8 13.30 -23.76 39.70
C LYS A 8 14.26 -24.78 39.07
N GLN A 9 14.95 -24.48 37.97
CA GLN A 9 16.33 -24.95 37.74
C GLN A 9 17.14 -24.05 36.79
N LEU A 10 18.33 -23.67 37.30
CA LEU A 10 19.68 -23.51 36.69
C LEU A 10 19.83 -22.68 35.40
N VAL A 11 20.59 -21.58 35.30
CA VAL A 11 21.99 -21.24 35.68
C VAL A 11 23.06 -22.13 35.04
N TYR A 12 23.56 -21.71 33.87
CA TYR A 12 24.92 -21.91 33.30
C TYR A 12 25.07 -20.84 32.20
N GLY A 13 26.17 -20.14 31.97
CA GLY A 13 27.49 -20.10 32.57
C GLY A 13 28.19 -18.83 32.05
N ALA A 14 29.04 -18.25 32.89
CA ALA A 14 29.87 -17.12 32.53
C ALA A 14 31.16 -17.57 31.82
N ALA A 15 31.80 -16.57 31.21
CA ALA A 15 33.25 -16.40 31.04
C ALA A 15 33.86 -16.68 29.66
N SER A 16 34.30 -15.56 29.07
CA SER A 16 35.65 -15.33 28.53
C SER A 16 36.05 -16.01 27.22
N VAL A 17 36.51 -15.22 26.24
CA VAL A 17 37.96 -15.05 25.97
C VAL A 17 38.18 -13.91 24.97
N MET A 18 39.25 -13.18 25.26
CA MET A 18 39.87 -12.04 24.62
C MET A 18 40.67 -12.40 23.36
N ILE A 19 40.87 -11.38 22.52
CA ILE A 19 42.01 -11.13 21.61
C ILE A 19 42.10 -11.94 20.31
N ALA A 20 41.99 -11.22 19.18
CA ALA A 20 43.05 -11.18 18.17
C ALA A 20 42.90 -9.91 17.30
N VAL A 21 43.78 -8.94 17.54
CA VAL A 21 44.13 -7.91 16.55
C VAL A 21 45.02 -8.58 15.52
N ALA A 22 44.59 -8.59 14.25
CA ALA A 22 45.44 -8.96 13.13
C ALA A 22 45.39 -7.85 12.06
N ALA A 23 46.58 -7.47 11.65
CA ALA A 23 46.89 -6.35 10.79
C ALA A 23 46.51 -6.58 9.32
N VAL A 24 46.14 -5.47 8.68
CA VAL A 24 46.33 -5.07 7.27
C VAL A 24 46.98 -6.10 6.34
N THR A 25 46.24 -6.52 5.30
CA THR A 25 46.77 -6.61 3.92
C THR A 25 45.68 -6.21 2.93
N SER A 26 45.87 -5.04 2.34
CA SER A 26 45.14 -4.56 1.16
C SER A 26 45.53 -5.40 -0.05
N PHE A 27 44.64 -6.26 -0.53
CA PHE A 27 44.74 -6.81 -1.88
C PHE A 27 43.76 -6.06 -2.78
N SER A 28 44.31 -5.10 -3.53
CA SER A 28 43.71 -4.59 -4.77
C SER A 28 43.70 -5.72 -5.79
N GLY A 29 42.60 -6.47 -5.84
CA GLY A 29 42.26 -7.37 -6.93
C GLY A 29 41.11 -6.78 -7.74
N CYS A 30 41.42 -6.06 -8.82
CA CYS A 30 40.44 -5.70 -9.83
C CYS A 30 40.12 -6.95 -10.68
N SER A 31 39.29 -7.84 -10.15
CA SER A 31 38.58 -8.84 -10.95
C SER A 31 37.18 -8.31 -11.20
N SER A 32 37.04 -7.49 -12.25
CA SER A 32 35.73 -7.10 -12.76
C SER A 32 34.98 -8.37 -13.20
N PRO A 33 33.82 -8.69 -12.61
CA PRO A 33 32.94 -9.70 -13.17
C PRO A 33 32.56 -9.27 -14.60
N PRO A 34 32.34 -10.20 -15.54
CA PRO A 34 31.80 -9.86 -16.84
C PRO A 34 30.48 -9.13 -16.62
N ASP A 35 30.42 -7.89 -17.11
CA ASP A 35 29.22 -7.08 -17.23
C ASP A 35 28.15 -7.93 -17.91
N THR A 36 27.32 -8.57 -17.09
CA THR A 36 26.07 -9.13 -17.54
C THR A 36 25.22 -7.89 -17.74
N ALA A 37 25.29 -7.34 -18.96
CA ALA A 37 24.44 -6.26 -19.42
C ALA A 37 23.00 -6.68 -19.09
N GLY A 38 22.50 -6.20 -17.94
CA GLY A 38 21.11 -6.32 -17.57
C GLY A 38 20.37 -5.70 -18.72
N ALA A 39 19.60 -6.52 -19.44
CA ALA A 39 18.72 -6.05 -20.47
C ALA A 39 17.92 -4.90 -19.85
N SER A 40 18.21 -3.68 -20.28
CA SER A 40 17.37 -2.53 -20.00
C SER A 40 16.02 -2.87 -20.57
N ALA A 41 15.12 -3.37 -19.72
CA ALA A 41 13.77 -3.68 -20.11
C ALA A 41 13.17 -2.37 -20.62
N THR A 42 12.97 -2.28 -21.93
CA THR A 42 12.30 -1.14 -22.53
C THR A 42 10.99 -0.94 -21.78
N PRO A 43 10.73 0.26 -21.22
CA PRO A 43 9.47 0.53 -20.53
C PRO A 43 8.32 0.14 -21.45
N ALA A 44 7.39 -0.65 -20.93
CA ALA A 44 6.19 -1.00 -21.67
C ALA A 44 5.49 0.29 -22.15
N PRO A 45 4.97 0.33 -23.39
CA PRO A 45 4.22 1.48 -23.86
C PRO A 45 3.00 1.70 -22.95
N THR A 46 2.75 2.96 -22.59
CA THR A 46 1.63 3.36 -21.74
C THR A 46 0.57 4.08 -22.57
N MET A 47 -0.67 3.61 -22.51
CA MET A 47 -1.84 4.25 -23.08
C MET A 47 -2.68 4.87 -21.97
N GLY A 48 -2.88 6.19 -22.06
CA GLY A 48 -3.80 6.91 -21.18
C GLY A 48 -5.25 6.67 -21.58
N MET A 49 -6.11 6.46 -20.58
CA MET A 49 -7.55 6.45 -20.73
C MET A 49 -8.12 7.68 -20.02
N ASP A 50 -9.11 8.32 -20.61
CA ASP A 50 -9.84 9.39 -19.94
C ASP A 50 -11.09 8.82 -19.27
N ALA A 51 -11.23 9.05 -17.97
CA ALA A 51 -12.41 8.70 -17.21
C ALA A 51 -13.22 9.94 -16.88
N SER A 52 -14.55 9.84 -16.99
CA SER A 52 -15.47 10.79 -16.37
C SER A 52 -15.97 10.17 -15.07
N TRP A 53 -15.49 10.69 -13.95
CA TRP A 53 -15.91 10.22 -12.64
C TRP A 53 -17.35 10.68 -12.37
N ALA A 54 -18.21 9.73 -12.02
CA ALA A 54 -19.61 10.01 -11.75
C ALA A 54 -19.79 10.93 -10.53
N GLU A 55 -18.89 10.82 -9.55
CA GLU A 55 -18.91 11.58 -8.30
C GLU A 55 -17.48 12.01 -7.95
N GLY A 56 -17.31 13.29 -7.61
CA GLY A 56 -16.08 13.83 -7.04
C GLY A 56 -16.35 14.36 -5.64
N TYR A 57 -15.45 14.07 -4.69
CA TYR A 57 -15.64 14.45 -3.30
C TYR A 57 -14.62 15.52 -2.89
N ASN A 58 -15.12 16.62 -2.33
CA ASN A 58 -14.33 17.83 -2.10
C ASN A 58 -13.85 18.00 -0.66
N ASN A 59 -14.26 17.13 0.25
CA ASN A 59 -13.83 17.16 1.65
C ASN A 59 -13.87 15.75 2.28
N LEU A 60 -13.23 15.61 3.45
CA LEU A 60 -13.13 14.33 4.15
C LEU A 60 -14.48 13.84 4.70
N ALA A 61 -15.40 14.74 5.05
CA ALA A 61 -16.71 14.37 5.57
C ALA A 61 -17.55 13.67 4.48
N ASP A 62 -17.55 14.21 3.26
CA ASP A 62 -18.23 13.59 2.12
C ASP A 62 -17.61 12.24 1.76
N LEU A 63 -16.28 12.16 1.71
CA LEU A 63 -15.57 10.89 1.48
C LEU A 63 -15.94 9.84 2.53
N LYS A 64 -15.93 10.23 3.82
CA LYS A 64 -16.29 9.35 4.93
C LYS A 64 -17.74 8.87 4.82
N ALA A 65 -18.68 9.77 4.52
CA ALA A 65 -20.10 9.47 4.41
C ALA A 65 -20.45 8.52 3.25
N HIS A 66 -19.65 8.53 2.17
CA HIS A 66 -19.88 7.69 0.99
C HIS A 66 -18.99 6.43 0.95
N SER A 67 -18.07 6.30 1.91
CA SER A 67 -17.23 5.11 2.10
C SER A 67 -17.86 4.11 3.06
N ALA A 68 -17.66 2.83 2.77
CA ALA A 68 -17.91 1.77 3.76
C ALA A 68 -16.82 1.77 4.83
N ILE A 69 -15.56 1.97 4.42
CA ILE A 69 -14.40 2.04 5.29
C ILE A 69 -13.40 3.10 4.80
N ALA A 70 -12.60 3.64 5.72
CA ALA A 70 -11.38 4.37 5.43
C ALA A 70 -10.21 3.67 6.13
N VAL A 71 -9.16 3.34 5.37
CA VAL A 71 -8.03 2.53 5.85
C VAL A 71 -6.70 3.11 5.38
N GLN A 72 -5.67 2.95 6.20
CA GLN A 72 -4.27 3.17 5.85
C GLN A 72 -3.60 1.81 5.68
N GLY A 73 -2.74 1.68 4.69
CA GLY A 73 -2.05 0.43 4.40
C GLY A 73 -1.13 0.51 3.19
N SER A 74 -0.77 -0.66 2.65
CA SER A 74 0.08 -0.75 1.46
C SER A 74 -0.36 -1.83 0.48
N PHE A 75 -0.05 -1.61 -0.80
CA PHE A 75 -0.28 -2.59 -1.86
C PHE A 75 0.83 -3.64 -1.88
N THR A 76 0.49 -4.93 -1.75
CA THR A 76 1.49 -6.00 -1.61
C THR A 76 1.72 -6.80 -2.87
N ARG A 77 0.70 -6.95 -3.73
CA ARG A 77 0.81 -7.63 -5.03
C ARG A 77 -0.38 -7.35 -5.94
N VAL A 78 -0.22 -7.64 -7.23
CA VAL A 78 -1.35 -7.83 -8.16
C VAL A 78 -1.94 -9.21 -7.92
N ILE A 79 -3.26 -9.28 -7.72
CA ILE A 79 -4.01 -10.54 -7.55
C ILE A 79 -4.39 -11.09 -8.93
N ALA A 80 -5.00 -10.24 -9.76
CA ALA A 80 -5.49 -10.63 -11.08
C ALA A 80 -5.55 -9.42 -12.01
N GLN A 81 -5.45 -9.70 -13.31
CA GLN A 81 -5.80 -8.77 -14.38
C GLN A 81 -6.87 -9.42 -15.23
N SER A 82 -7.89 -8.64 -15.58
CA SER A 82 -9.01 -9.10 -16.42
C SER A 82 -9.63 -7.92 -17.15
N SER A 83 -10.74 -8.12 -17.84
CA SER A 83 -11.47 -7.05 -18.51
C SER A 83 -12.95 -7.16 -18.26
N ILE A 84 -13.61 -6.03 -18.04
CA ILE A 84 -15.07 -5.93 -18.07
C ILE A 84 -15.44 -5.38 -19.44
N LYS A 85 -16.04 -6.24 -20.28
CA LYS A 85 -16.20 -5.98 -21.72
C LYS A 85 -14.82 -5.74 -22.37
N THR A 86 -14.50 -4.49 -22.70
CA THR A 86 -13.23 -4.08 -23.31
C THR A 86 -12.38 -3.22 -22.39
N ILE A 87 -12.83 -2.98 -21.15
CA ILE A 87 -12.14 -2.11 -20.19
C ILE A 87 -11.23 -2.99 -19.32
N PRO A 88 -9.90 -2.81 -19.38
CA PRO A 88 -8.99 -3.55 -18.52
C PRO A 88 -9.21 -3.16 -17.06
N ILE A 89 -9.12 -4.15 -16.17
CA ILE A 89 -9.20 -4.00 -14.72
C ILE A 89 -8.09 -4.78 -14.05
N THR A 90 -7.57 -4.24 -12.95
CA THR A 90 -6.55 -4.86 -12.12
C THR A 90 -7.05 -4.95 -10.69
N ASP A 91 -6.98 -6.15 -10.12
CA ASP A 91 -7.27 -6.41 -8.72
C ASP A 91 -5.94 -6.45 -7.95
N PHE A 92 -5.81 -5.60 -6.94
CA PHE A 92 -4.62 -5.50 -6.09
C PHE A 92 -4.91 -6.03 -4.68
N GLU A 93 -3.91 -6.65 -4.06
CA GLU A 93 -3.94 -6.96 -2.63
C GLU A 93 -3.47 -5.73 -1.85
N PHE A 94 -4.31 -5.24 -0.95
CA PHE A 94 -4.01 -4.15 -0.04
C PHE A 94 -4.01 -4.67 1.41
N THR A 95 -2.88 -4.53 2.11
CA THR A 95 -2.78 -4.91 3.52
C THR A 95 -3.07 -3.71 4.40
N VAL A 96 -4.06 -3.84 5.28
CA VAL A 96 -4.50 -2.77 6.18
C VAL A 96 -3.54 -2.68 7.36
N ASP A 97 -2.87 -1.55 7.52
CA ASP A 97 -2.06 -1.28 8.71
C ASP A 97 -2.90 -0.65 9.83
N LYS A 98 -3.84 0.23 9.45
CA LYS A 98 -4.68 0.96 10.39
C LYS A 98 -6.07 1.22 9.81
N VAL A 99 -7.09 0.98 10.62
CA VAL A 99 -8.48 1.34 10.31
C VAL A 99 -8.75 2.75 10.82
N LEU A 100 -9.19 3.66 9.93
CA LEU A 100 -9.47 5.07 10.25
C LEU A 100 -10.97 5.32 10.46
N ASN A 101 -11.80 4.63 9.68
CA ASN A 101 -13.26 4.64 9.80
C ASN A 101 -13.78 3.28 9.34
N ASP A 102 -14.58 2.60 10.16
CA ASP A 102 -15.23 1.33 9.81
C ASP A 102 -16.47 1.13 10.71
N PRO A 103 -17.56 1.87 10.44
CA PRO A 103 -18.78 1.76 11.25
C PRO A 103 -19.43 0.38 11.15
N GLY A 104 -19.11 -0.39 10.10
CA GLY A 104 -19.65 -1.74 9.87
C GLY A 104 -18.80 -2.86 10.47
N HIS A 105 -17.64 -2.54 11.06
CA HIS A 105 -16.66 -3.53 11.55
C HIS A 105 -16.31 -4.59 10.48
N LEU A 106 -16.18 -4.15 9.23
CA LEU A 106 -15.90 -5.00 8.07
C LEU A 106 -14.46 -5.53 8.07
N VAL A 107 -13.51 -4.79 8.66
CA VAL A 107 -12.09 -5.08 8.58
C VAL A 107 -11.36 -4.84 9.90
N THR A 108 -10.17 -5.43 10.03
CA THR A 108 -9.26 -5.18 11.16
C THR A 108 -7.85 -4.89 10.64
N ALA A 109 -6.98 -4.35 11.49
CA ALA A 109 -5.57 -4.21 11.14
C ALA A 109 -4.95 -5.59 10.85
N GLY A 110 -4.10 -5.65 9.83
CA GLY A 110 -3.54 -6.88 9.25
C GLY A 110 -4.44 -7.56 8.21
N ALA A 111 -5.68 -7.10 8.00
CA ALA A 111 -6.56 -7.66 6.98
C ALA A 111 -6.02 -7.42 5.56
N LYS A 112 -6.28 -8.37 4.67
CA LYS A 112 -5.96 -8.27 3.24
C LYS A 112 -7.23 -8.01 2.45
N LEU A 113 -7.25 -6.93 1.69
CA LEU A 113 -8.38 -6.51 0.88
C LEU A 113 -8.06 -6.70 -0.60
N THR A 114 -9.07 -7.02 -1.39
CA THR A 114 -8.98 -6.93 -2.85
C THR A 114 -9.48 -5.55 -3.27
N VAL A 115 -8.60 -4.72 -3.81
CA VAL A 115 -8.94 -3.39 -4.33
C VAL A 115 -8.88 -3.43 -5.85
N ARG A 116 -10.03 -3.23 -6.49
CA ARG A 116 -10.17 -3.19 -7.95
C ARG A 116 -9.98 -1.78 -8.47
N GLN A 117 -9.18 -1.66 -9.52
CA GLN A 117 -8.96 -0.41 -10.24
C GLN A 117 -9.13 -0.62 -11.75
N THR A 118 -9.63 0.41 -12.43
CA THR A 118 -9.64 0.48 -13.89
C THR A 118 -8.22 0.67 -14.41
N GLY A 119 -7.83 -0.12 -15.41
CA GLY A 119 -6.48 -0.19 -15.94
C GLY A 119 -5.86 -1.57 -15.78
N GLY A 120 -4.79 -1.82 -16.51
CA GLY A 120 -4.07 -3.09 -16.53
C GLY A 120 -3.20 -3.21 -17.76
N THR A 121 -2.58 -4.38 -17.93
CA THR A 121 -1.76 -4.65 -19.11
C THR A 121 -2.56 -5.48 -20.12
N VAL A 122 -2.65 -5.01 -21.36
CA VAL A 122 -3.27 -5.71 -22.49
C VAL A 122 -2.26 -5.77 -23.61
N ASP A 123 -1.94 -6.98 -24.10
CA ASP A 123 -0.97 -7.20 -25.18
C ASP A 123 0.40 -6.51 -24.94
N GLY A 124 0.85 -6.47 -23.68
CA GLY A 124 2.10 -5.82 -23.28
C GLY A 124 2.05 -4.29 -23.21
N VAL A 125 0.88 -3.68 -23.44
CA VAL A 125 0.64 -2.24 -23.31
C VAL A 125 -0.01 -1.97 -21.95
N LEU A 126 0.53 -1.02 -21.18
CA LEU A 126 -0.07 -0.57 -19.93
C LEU A 126 -1.19 0.43 -20.23
N HIS A 127 -2.43 0.05 -19.92
CA HIS A 127 -3.58 0.94 -19.94
C HIS A 127 -3.85 1.46 -18.53
N GLN A 128 -3.90 2.77 -18.34
CA GLN A 128 -4.26 3.37 -17.06
C GLN A 128 -5.00 4.68 -17.28
N THR A 129 -5.81 5.08 -16.30
CA THR A 129 -6.47 6.37 -16.36
C THR A 129 -5.44 7.49 -16.21
N THR A 130 -5.53 8.55 -17.02
CA THR A 130 -4.55 9.64 -17.03
C THR A 130 -4.44 10.37 -15.68
N ASP A 131 -5.57 10.51 -14.99
CA ASP A 131 -5.70 11.21 -13.70
C ASP A 131 -5.71 10.27 -12.48
N ASP A 132 -5.77 8.95 -12.70
CA ASP A 132 -5.64 7.92 -11.66
C ASP A 132 -4.74 6.78 -12.16
N PRO A 133 -3.41 6.96 -12.10
CA PRO A 133 -2.46 5.92 -12.46
C PRO A 133 -2.65 4.67 -11.60
N LEU A 134 -2.30 3.50 -12.15
CA LEU A 134 -2.37 2.25 -11.40
C LEU A 134 -1.56 2.31 -10.10
N PHE A 135 -2.06 1.63 -9.07
CA PHE A 135 -1.32 1.44 -7.82
C PHE A 135 0.03 0.79 -8.06
N LYS A 136 1.02 1.21 -7.28
CA LYS A 136 2.35 0.57 -7.28
C LYS A 136 2.48 -0.38 -6.09
N ILE A 137 3.10 -1.52 -6.33
CA ILE A 137 3.44 -2.43 -5.23
C ILE A 137 4.42 -1.74 -4.28
N SER A 138 4.22 -1.93 -2.99
CA SER A 138 4.89 -1.25 -1.88
C SER A 138 4.51 0.23 -1.69
N GLU A 139 3.55 0.75 -2.45
CA GLU A 139 3.00 2.08 -2.20
C GLU A 139 2.18 2.08 -0.92
N ASN A 140 2.41 3.09 -0.07
CA ASN A 140 1.62 3.33 1.14
C ASN A 140 0.54 4.37 0.83
N ALA A 141 -0.69 4.09 1.23
CA ALA A 141 -1.82 4.96 0.94
C ALA A 141 -2.85 4.96 2.07
N VAL A 142 -3.64 6.02 2.10
CA VAL A 142 -4.95 6.05 2.75
C VAL A 142 -6.02 5.97 1.67
N LEU A 143 -6.96 5.03 1.83
CA LEU A 143 -8.03 4.78 0.88
C LEU A 143 -9.39 4.90 1.56
N PHE A 144 -10.30 5.63 0.91
CA PHE A 144 -11.73 5.60 1.18
C PHE A 144 -12.37 4.59 0.24
N LEU A 145 -12.90 3.50 0.80
CA LEU A 145 -13.31 2.34 0.04
C LEU A 145 -14.80 2.08 0.17
N LYS A 146 -15.39 1.60 -0.92
CA LYS A 146 -16.75 1.05 -0.95
C LYS A 146 -16.70 -0.40 -1.39
N GLN A 147 -17.61 -1.20 -0.84
CA GLN A 147 -17.68 -2.64 -1.05
C GLN A 147 -18.93 -2.97 -1.90
N PRO A 148 -18.79 -3.15 -3.23
CA PRO A 148 -19.93 -3.52 -4.06
C PRO A 148 -20.35 -4.97 -3.83
N GLU A 149 -19.38 -5.84 -3.49
CA GLU A 149 -19.57 -7.26 -3.25
C GLU A 149 -18.68 -7.70 -2.08
N PRO A 150 -19.08 -8.73 -1.31
CA PRO A 150 -18.28 -9.21 -0.18
C PRO A 150 -16.83 -9.50 -0.56
N GLY A 151 -15.89 -8.84 0.11
CA GLY A 151 -14.44 -9.00 -0.08
C GLY A 151 -13.80 -8.21 -1.23
N LEU A 152 -14.60 -7.56 -2.09
CA LEU A 152 -14.13 -6.72 -3.19
C LEU A 152 -14.34 -5.24 -2.83
N PHE A 153 -13.34 -4.41 -3.05
CA PHE A 153 -13.40 -2.97 -2.77
C PHE A 153 -12.99 -2.14 -3.98
N TYR A 154 -13.49 -0.92 -4.07
CA TYR A 154 -12.99 0.10 -4.99
C TYR A 154 -12.85 1.44 -4.26
N VAL A 155 -12.01 2.33 -4.80
CA VAL A 155 -11.81 3.67 -4.24
C VAL A 155 -12.99 4.58 -4.59
N VAL A 156 -13.59 5.16 -3.56
CA VAL A 156 -14.70 6.10 -3.68
C VAL A 156 -14.22 7.36 -4.40
N GLY A 157 -14.90 7.73 -5.49
CA GLY A 157 -14.54 8.92 -6.30
C GLY A 157 -13.21 8.79 -7.06
N GLY A 158 -12.75 7.56 -7.33
CA GLY A 158 -11.51 7.30 -8.06
C GLY A 158 -10.30 7.93 -7.35
N PRO A 159 -9.55 8.83 -8.01
CA PRO A 159 -8.35 9.42 -7.43
C PRO A 159 -8.65 10.35 -6.23
N THR A 160 -9.88 10.86 -6.10
CA THR A 160 -10.25 11.79 -5.00
C THR A 160 -10.39 11.10 -3.63
N GLY A 161 -10.66 9.79 -3.60
CA GLY A 161 -10.68 8.98 -2.37
C GLY A 161 -9.34 8.34 -2.03
N ARG A 162 -8.27 8.66 -2.77
CA ARG A 162 -6.92 8.15 -2.59
C ARG A 162 -6.00 9.24 -2.08
N PHE A 163 -5.24 8.92 -1.04
CA PHE A 163 -4.18 9.77 -0.51
C PHE A 163 -2.89 8.97 -0.42
N GLU A 164 -1.82 9.49 -0.98
CA GLU A 164 -0.50 8.86 -0.94
C GLU A 164 0.22 9.20 0.37
N ILE A 165 0.99 8.25 0.87
CA ILE A 165 1.88 8.46 2.02
C ILE A 165 3.32 8.41 1.54
N VAL A 166 3.95 9.57 1.44
CA VAL A 166 5.34 9.72 0.99
C VAL A 166 6.13 10.48 2.05
N ASN A 167 7.25 9.89 2.51
CA ASN A 167 8.12 10.50 3.53
C ASN A 167 7.36 10.92 4.80
N GLY A 168 6.42 10.08 5.25
CA GLY A 168 5.62 10.35 6.45
C GLY A 168 4.61 11.50 6.30
N LYS A 169 4.32 11.93 5.06
CA LYS A 169 3.30 12.94 4.77
C LYS A 169 2.18 12.33 3.94
N VAL A 170 0.96 12.69 4.27
CA VAL A 170 -0.25 12.33 3.53
C VAL A 170 -0.60 13.47 2.58
N SER A 171 -0.82 13.16 1.31
CA SER A 171 -1.28 14.10 0.29
C SER A 171 -2.31 13.46 -0.65
N PRO A 172 -3.32 14.22 -1.15
CA PRO A 172 -4.26 13.72 -2.14
C PRO A 172 -3.53 13.23 -3.40
N ALA A 173 -3.99 12.13 -3.98
CA ALA A 173 -3.52 11.66 -5.27
C ALA A 173 -4.09 12.51 -6.42
N ALA A 174 -5.37 12.88 -6.32
CA ALA A 174 -6.02 13.81 -7.23
C ALA A 174 -5.52 15.26 -7.04
N ARG A 175 -5.47 16.03 -8.14
CA ARG A 175 -5.20 17.47 -8.08
C ARG A 175 -6.41 18.25 -7.60
N ASP A 176 -7.60 17.78 -7.91
CA ASP A 176 -8.91 18.22 -7.44
C ASP A 176 -9.37 17.40 -6.22
N GLY A 177 -10.51 17.74 -5.63
CA GLY A 177 -11.03 17.07 -4.43
C GLY A 177 -10.44 17.55 -3.10
N ALA A 178 -10.66 16.75 -2.05
CA ALA A 178 -10.33 17.06 -0.66
C ALA A 178 -8.86 17.46 -0.48
N LYS A 179 -8.63 18.61 0.16
CA LYS A 179 -7.28 19.12 0.44
C LYS A 179 -6.78 18.63 1.77
N PHE A 180 -5.56 18.10 1.78
CA PHE A 180 -4.86 17.75 3.00
C PHE A 180 -3.34 17.80 2.78
N ALA A 181 -2.61 18.22 3.81
CA ALA A 181 -1.17 18.03 3.90
C ALA A 181 -0.79 17.95 5.37
N GLY A 182 -0.22 16.83 5.79
CA GLY A 182 0.09 16.57 7.20
C GLY A 182 0.61 15.17 7.44
N SER A 183 0.78 14.78 8.70
CA SER A 183 1.19 13.43 9.06
C SER A 183 0.02 12.43 8.98
N PRO A 184 0.29 11.11 8.95
CA PRO A 184 -0.76 10.09 9.09
C PRO A 184 -1.56 10.21 10.39
N ALA A 185 -0.96 10.72 11.47
CA ALA A 185 -1.67 10.97 12.73
C ALA A 185 -2.66 12.13 12.58
N ASP A 186 -2.24 13.23 11.95
CA ASP A 186 -3.10 14.38 11.67
C ASP A 186 -4.26 13.97 10.76
N PHE A 187 -3.99 13.15 9.74
CA PHE A 187 -5.01 12.65 8.82
C PHE A 187 -6.05 11.80 9.56
N ALA A 188 -5.58 10.86 10.39
CA ALA A 188 -6.48 10.02 11.18
C ALA A 188 -7.36 10.85 12.13
N ALA A 189 -6.82 11.90 12.74
CA ALA A 189 -7.60 12.83 13.56
C ALA A 189 -8.64 13.60 12.73
N ALA A 190 -8.27 14.07 11.54
CA ALA A 190 -9.17 14.77 10.64
C ALA A 190 -10.34 13.88 10.18
N VAL A 191 -10.09 12.62 9.81
CA VAL A 191 -11.14 11.65 9.44
C VAL A 191 -12.04 11.30 10.63
N LYS A 192 -11.49 11.23 11.84
CA LYS A 192 -12.30 10.98 13.04
C LYS A 192 -13.29 12.13 13.31
N ASN A 193 -12.85 13.36 13.09
CA ASN A 193 -13.60 14.57 13.41
C ASN A 193 -14.51 15.08 12.28
N SER A 194 -14.37 14.55 11.06
CA SER A 194 -15.27 14.80 9.94
C SER A 194 -16.57 14.00 10.07
#